data_AF-A0A7H0YH80-F1
#
_entry.id   AF-A0A7H0YH80-F1
#
_cell.length_a   1.000
_cell.length_b   1.000
_cell.length_c   1.000
_cell.angle_alpha   90.00
_cell.angle_beta   90.00
_cell.angle_gamma   90.00
#
_symmetry.space_group_name_H-M   'P 1'
#
loop_
_entity.id
_entity.type
_entity.pdbx_description
1 polymer ?
#
loop_
_entity_poly.entity_id
_entity_poly.type
_entity_poly.pdbx_seq_one_letter_code
_entity_poly.pdbx_strand_id
1 'polypeptide(L)'
;MSELNLLDDLWNDVINMAESVQEEKGLWREQPLGLVDFFVELLDERPFPGLQTEMLETVDQILSKDDLPEGHKLKAVTEFAAMWGKGSGKDFIISGIVAYVPYRLNCMYNPQKYFGFGQGEPIDIINLAKNAKQAENVFFTKLKARLKSCKWFKKVDNRPPMAYNEYQEKKDTIVFYNNIRAFSGHSEAGSFEGFNPLVGRICRH
;
A
#
# COMPACT_ATOMS: atom_id res chain seq x y z
N MET A 1 -32.38 22.39 37.09
CA MET A 1 -31.99 22.39 35.66
C MET A 1 -30.66 21.68 35.63
N SER A 2 -30.73 20.38 35.36
CA SER A 2 -29.83 19.34 35.89
C SER A 2 -28.54 19.20 35.11
N GLU A 3 -27.44 18.90 35.81
CA GLU A 3 -26.09 18.58 35.30
C GLU A 3 -26.09 17.57 34.13
N LEU A 4 -27.13 16.76 34.01
CA LEU A 4 -27.39 15.86 32.87
C LEU A 4 -27.42 16.59 31.51
N ASN A 5 -28.04 17.77 31.41
CA ASN A 5 -28.09 18.52 30.14
C ASN A 5 -26.72 19.08 29.76
N LEU A 6 -25.90 19.44 30.76
CA LEU A 6 -24.57 20.02 30.52
C LEU A 6 -23.58 18.95 30.00
N LEU A 7 -23.71 17.72 30.49
CA LEU A 7 -22.94 16.58 30.01
C LEU A 7 -23.36 16.19 28.59
N ASP A 8 -24.66 16.14 28.30
CA ASP A 8 -25.16 15.81 26.96
C ASP A 8 -24.73 16.86 25.93
N ASP A 9 -24.80 18.14 26.26
CA ASP A 9 -24.33 19.23 25.38
C ASP A 9 -22.81 19.14 25.14
N LEU A 10 -22.01 18.86 26.17
CA LEU A 10 -20.57 18.68 26.04
C LEU A 10 -20.22 17.47 25.18
N TRP A 11 -20.95 16.35 25.33
CA TRP A 11 -20.74 15.15 24.51
C TRP A 11 -21.12 15.40 23.06
N ASN A 12 -22.20 16.12 22.80
CA ASN A 12 -22.59 16.52 21.44
C ASN A 12 -21.54 17.45 20.82
N ASP A 13 -21.00 18.40 21.57
CA ASP A 13 -19.92 19.28 21.09
C ASP A 13 -18.64 18.49 20.78
N VAL A 14 -18.27 17.51 21.61
CA VAL A 14 -17.13 16.62 21.36
C VAL A 14 -17.36 15.75 20.12
N ILE A 15 -18.57 15.23 19.93
CA ILE A 15 -18.96 14.45 18.74
C ILE A 15 -18.90 15.34 17.49
N ASN A 16 -19.51 16.52 17.53
CA ASN A 16 -19.50 17.48 16.43
C ASN A 16 -18.08 17.95 16.09
N MET A 17 -17.21 18.12 17.09
CA MET A 17 -15.79 18.41 16.87
C MET A 17 -15.05 17.21 16.24
N ALA A 18 -15.32 15.99 16.70
CA ALA A 18 -14.70 14.79 16.14
C ALA A 18 -15.15 14.52 14.70
N GLU A 19 -16.43 14.79 14.40
CA GLU A 19 -17.03 14.66 13.07
C GLU A 19 -16.55 15.76 12.13
N SER A 20 -16.52 17.02 12.54
CA SER A 20 -16.00 18.14 11.72
C SER A 20 -14.51 18.02 11.43
N VAL A 21 -13.69 17.55 12.38
CA VAL A 21 -12.27 17.25 12.15
C VAL A 21 -12.06 16.08 11.18
N GLN A 22 -13.01 15.14 11.09
CA GLN A 22 -12.97 14.07 10.10
C GLN A 22 -13.45 14.53 8.72
N GLU A 23 -14.44 15.42 8.62
CA GLU A 23 -14.95 15.95 7.35
C GLU A 23 -13.99 16.95 6.69
N GLU A 24 -13.19 17.70 7.44
CA GLU A 24 -12.23 18.65 6.87
C GLU A 24 -10.98 18.00 6.24
N LYS A 25 -10.62 16.78 6.64
CA LYS A 25 -9.42 16.12 6.14
C LYS A 25 -9.74 15.37 4.85
N GLY A 26 -9.28 15.91 3.72
CA GLY A 26 -9.32 15.22 2.42
C GLY A 26 -8.64 13.84 2.45
N LEU A 27 -8.65 13.09 1.35
CA LEU A 27 -8.12 11.71 1.32
C LEU A 27 -6.63 11.61 1.74
N TRP A 28 -5.84 12.60 1.34
CA TRP A 28 -4.37 12.55 1.40
C TRP A 28 -3.80 13.43 2.51
N ARG A 29 -2.97 12.83 3.37
CA ARG A 29 -2.06 13.54 4.29
C ARG A 29 -0.95 14.23 3.49
N GLU A 30 -0.42 13.53 2.51
CA GLU A 30 0.58 13.98 1.54
C GLU A 30 0.12 13.46 0.18
N GLN A 31 0.12 14.30 -0.86
CA GLN A 31 -0.25 13.83 -2.20
C GLN A 31 0.82 12.84 -2.67
N PRO A 32 0.46 11.57 -2.96
CA PRO A 32 1.44 10.60 -3.42
C PRO A 32 1.93 10.99 -4.82
N LEU A 33 3.22 10.79 -5.06
CA LEU A 33 3.75 10.85 -6.43
C LEU A 33 3.06 9.80 -7.31
N GLY A 34 2.96 10.11 -8.60
CA GLY A 34 2.61 9.11 -9.60
C GLY A 34 3.65 7.99 -9.59
N LEU A 35 3.24 6.79 -10.00
CA LEU A 35 4.10 5.61 -9.84
C LEU A 35 5.41 5.71 -10.63
N VAL A 36 5.44 6.39 -11.79
CA VAL A 36 6.68 6.66 -12.53
C VAL A 36 7.59 7.62 -11.76
N ASP A 37 7.04 8.71 -11.23
CA ASP A 37 7.79 9.70 -10.46
C ASP A 37 8.31 9.13 -9.14
N PHE A 38 7.57 8.20 -8.52
CA PHE A 38 8.06 7.45 -7.36
C PHE A 38 9.36 6.70 -7.67
N PHE A 39 9.46 6.04 -8.84
CA PHE A 39 10.70 5.38 -9.25
C PHE A 39 11.82 6.41 -9.44
N VAL A 40 11.55 7.48 -10.18
CA VAL A 40 12.57 8.45 -10.56
C VAL A 40 13.06 9.25 -9.36
N GLU A 41 12.15 9.79 -8.57
CA GLU A 41 12.47 10.77 -7.52
C GLU A 41 12.82 10.09 -6.20
N LEU A 42 12.04 9.07 -5.80
CA LEU A 42 12.18 8.46 -4.48
C LEU A 42 13.09 7.24 -4.49
N LEU A 43 13.04 6.40 -5.54
CA LEU A 43 13.95 5.25 -5.67
C LEU A 43 15.27 5.58 -6.39
N ASP A 44 15.36 6.73 -7.06
CA ASP A 44 16.50 7.11 -7.93
C ASP A 44 16.72 6.11 -9.09
N GLU A 45 15.62 5.62 -9.66
CA GLU A 45 15.62 4.60 -10.69
C GLU A 45 14.78 5.01 -11.90
N ARG A 46 15.18 4.58 -13.09
CA ARG A 46 14.53 4.98 -14.35
C ARG A 46 13.94 3.78 -15.06
N PRO A 47 12.62 3.59 -15.03
CA PRO A 47 11.94 2.64 -15.89
C PRO A 47 12.22 2.96 -17.36
N PHE A 48 12.37 1.94 -18.20
CA PHE A 48 12.58 2.16 -19.63
C PHE A 48 11.30 2.69 -20.30
N PRO A 49 11.40 3.72 -21.16
CA PRO A 49 10.25 4.20 -21.90
C PRO A 49 9.57 3.09 -22.72
N GLY A 50 8.24 3.17 -22.82
CA GLY A 50 7.40 2.19 -23.51
C GLY A 50 6.76 1.22 -22.52
N LEU A 51 6.91 -0.08 -22.72
CA LEU A 51 6.15 -1.10 -21.98
C LEU A 51 6.28 -1.02 -20.45
N GLN A 52 7.44 -0.58 -19.92
CA GLN A 52 7.58 -0.44 -18.48
C GLN A 52 6.83 0.78 -17.94
N THR A 53 7.01 1.96 -18.55
CA THR A 53 6.28 3.16 -18.14
C THR A 53 4.78 3.01 -18.34
N GLU A 54 4.34 2.44 -19.47
CA GLU A 54 2.91 2.16 -19.74
C GLU A 54 2.28 1.24 -18.67
N MET A 55 3.03 0.22 -18.22
CA MET A 55 2.57 -0.65 -17.13
C MET A 55 2.46 0.11 -15.80
N LEU A 56 3.45 0.93 -15.46
CA LEU A 56 3.42 1.73 -14.24
C LEU A 56 2.24 2.71 -14.27
N GLU A 57 2.04 3.43 -15.36
CA GLU A 57 0.91 4.35 -15.54
C GLU A 57 -0.45 3.63 -15.44
N THR A 58 -0.56 2.44 -16.04
CA THR A 58 -1.78 1.63 -15.97
C THR A 58 -2.05 1.19 -14.52
N VAL A 59 -1.03 0.73 -13.80
CA VAL A 59 -1.16 0.34 -12.39
C VAL A 59 -1.56 1.55 -11.54
N ASP A 60 -0.97 2.71 -11.80
CA ASP A 60 -1.30 3.94 -11.08
C ASP A 60 -2.76 4.37 -11.29
N GLN A 61 -3.25 4.31 -12.52
CA GLN A 61 -4.67 4.56 -12.84
C GLN A 61 -5.61 3.56 -12.15
N ILE A 62 -5.22 2.29 -12.03
CA ILE A 62 -6.01 1.28 -11.31
C ILE A 62 -6.04 1.60 -9.81
N LEU A 63 -4.91 2.01 -9.23
CA LEU A 63 -4.83 2.39 -7.81
C LEU A 63 -5.61 3.69 -7.53
N SER A 64 -5.69 4.59 -8.50
CA SER A 64 -6.42 5.87 -8.44
C SER A 64 -7.76 5.82 -9.18
N LYS A 65 -8.38 4.63 -9.24
CA LYS A 65 -9.58 4.42 -10.04
C LYS A 65 -10.78 5.27 -9.62
N ASP A 66 -10.83 5.76 -8.39
CA ASP A 66 -11.93 6.60 -7.91
C ASP A 66 -11.98 7.94 -8.64
N ASP A 67 -10.82 8.46 -9.06
CA ASP A 67 -10.67 9.72 -9.79
C ASP A 67 -11.05 9.60 -11.28
N LEU A 68 -11.26 8.36 -11.77
CA LEU A 68 -11.61 8.12 -13.17
C LEU A 68 -13.08 8.51 -13.44
N PRO A 69 -13.44 8.91 -14.67
CA PRO A 69 -14.83 9.22 -15.01
C PRO A 69 -15.74 7.98 -14.87
N GLU A 70 -17.03 8.23 -14.62
CA GLU A 70 -18.03 7.16 -14.59
C GLU A 70 -18.06 6.41 -15.93
N GLY A 71 -18.19 5.07 -15.88
CA GLY A 71 -18.11 4.22 -17.07
C GLY A 71 -16.69 3.92 -17.58
N HIS A 72 -15.63 4.47 -16.95
CA HIS A 72 -14.26 4.14 -17.34
C HIS A 72 -13.94 2.66 -17.04
N LYS A 73 -13.45 1.93 -18.04
CA LYS A 73 -13.18 0.48 -17.98
C LYS A 73 -12.33 0.05 -16.78
N LEU A 74 -11.37 0.88 -16.36
CA LEU A 74 -10.46 0.55 -15.26
C LEU A 74 -11.13 0.60 -13.87
N LYS A 75 -12.29 1.25 -13.72
CA LYS A 75 -13.02 1.27 -12.44
C LYS A 75 -13.45 -0.14 -12.00
N ALA A 76 -13.76 -1.01 -12.97
CA ALA A 76 -14.17 -2.40 -12.72
C ALA A 76 -13.00 -3.38 -12.57
N VAL A 77 -11.75 -2.93 -12.77
CA VAL A 77 -10.59 -3.82 -12.71
C VAL A 77 -10.24 -4.14 -11.26
N THR A 78 -10.18 -5.43 -10.95
CA THR A 78 -9.72 -5.97 -9.66
C THR A 78 -8.42 -6.75 -9.78
N GLU A 79 -8.07 -7.19 -11.00
CA GLU A 79 -6.90 -8.02 -11.28
C GLU A 79 -6.11 -7.48 -12.47
N PHE A 80 -4.79 -7.53 -12.37
CA PHE A 80 -3.88 -7.16 -13.45
C PHE A 80 -2.94 -8.32 -13.78
N ALA A 81 -2.84 -8.67 -15.06
CA ALA A 81 -1.96 -9.71 -15.56
C ALA A 81 -1.05 -9.14 -16.67
N ALA A 82 0.26 -9.33 -16.52
CA ALA A 82 1.25 -8.93 -17.52
C ALA A 82 2.10 -10.12 -17.98
N MET A 83 2.28 -10.22 -19.30
CA MET A 83 3.08 -11.27 -19.95
C MET A 83 4.30 -10.67 -20.62
N TRP A 84 5.46 -10.77 -19.98
CA TRP A 84 6.70 -10.19 -20.50
C TRP A 84 7.77 -11.24 -20.74
N GLY A 85 8.54 -11.05 -21.81
CA GLY A 85 9.68 -11.90 -22.16
C GLY A 85 10.75 -11.99 -21.07
N LYS A 86 11.60 -13.00 -21.15
CA LYS A 86 12.78 -13.12 -20.28
C LYS A 86 13.72 -11.94 -20.53
N GLY A 87 14.30 -11.37 -19.47
CA GLY A 87 15.21 -10.22 -19.56
C GLY A 87 14.52 -8.84 -19.67
N SER A 88 13.19 -8.77 -19.73
CA SER A 88 12.41 -7.52 -19.86
C SER A 88 12.44 -6.57 -18.65
N GLY A 89 13.09 -6.96 -17.54
CA GLY A 89 13.08 -6.17 -16.31
C GLY A 89 11.81 -6.29 -15.46
N LYS A 90 10.91 -7.25 -15.73
CA LYS A 90 9.67 -7.43 -14.92
C LYS A 90 9.92 -7.51 -13.40
N ASP A 91 10.98 -8.20 -13.00
CA ASP A 91 11.34 -8.38 -11.59
C ASP A 91 11.71 -7.04 -10.93
N PHE A 92 12.28 -6.11 -11.70
CA PHE A 92 12.61 -4.75 -11.26
C PHE A 92 11.33 -3.92 -11.08
N ILE A 93 10.47 -3.91 -12.10
CA ILE A 93 9.19 -3.18 -12.09
C ILE A 93 8.28 -3.64 -10.95
N ILE A 94 8.10 -4.95 -10.79
CA ILE A 94 7.24 -5.50 -9.73
C ILE A 94 7.79 -5.15 -8.34
N SER A 95 9.11 -5.17 -8.14
CA SER A 95 9.69 -4.81 -6.84
C SER A 95 9.44 -3.35 -6.45
N GLY A 96 9.44 -2.43 -7.42
CA GLY A 96 9.11 -1.03 -7.16
C GLY A 96 7.61 -0.80 -6.94
N ILE A 97 6.72 -1.48 -7.71
CA ILE A 97 5.27 -1.46 -7.48
C ILE A 97 4.94 -1.88 -6.04
N VAL A 98 5.57 -2.96 -5.57
CA VAL A 98 5.36 -3.47 -4.22
C VAL A 98 5.83 -2.49 -3.14
N ALA A 99 6.90 -1.73 -3.39
CA ALA A 99 7.35 -0.67 -2.49
C ALA A 99 6.44 0.58 -2.55
N TYR A 100 5.80 0.82 -3.70
CA TYR A 100 4.88 1.94 -3.90
C TYR A 100 3.55 1.76 -3.16
N VAL A 101 2.99 0.55 -3.11
CA VAL A 101 1.73 0.29 -2.40
C VAL A 101 1.74 0.81 -0.95
N PRO A 102 2.67 0.40 -0.07
CA PRO A 102 2.70 0.89 1.30
C PRO A 102 3.05 2.40 1.39
N TYR A 103 3.80 2.95 0.43
CA TYR A 103 4.03 4.40 0.34
C TYR A 103 2.70 5.14 0.10
N ARG A 104 1.96 4.76 -0.95
CA ARG A 104 0.67 5.40 -1.30
C ARG A 104 -0.35 5.24 -0.17
N LEU A 105 -0.44 4.07 0.45
CA LEU A 105 -1.36 3.85 1.56
C LEU A 105 -1.02 4.73 2.77
N ASN A 106 0.26 4.91 3.07
CA ASN A 106 0.68 5.80 4.16
C ASN A 106 0.61 7.28 3.82
N CYS A 107 0.48 7.64 2.55
CA CYS A 107 0.10 9.00 2.16
C CYS A 107 -1.37 9.32 2.49
N MET A 108 -2.24 8.32 2.69
CA MET A 108 -3.63 8.54 3.11
C MET A 108 -3.74 8.89 4.60
N TYR A 109 -4.77 9.66 4.96
CA TYR A 109 -5.09 9.88 6.38
C TYR A 109 -5.51 8.57 7.05
N ASN A 110 -6.44 7.85 6.43
CA ASN A 110 -7.01 6.61 6.96
C ASN A 110 -7.25 5.60 5.83
N PRO A 111 -6.25 4.79 5.46
CA PRO A 111 -6.39 3.80 4.40
C PRO A 111 -7.41 2.71 4.75
N GLN A 112 -7.57 2.34 6.02
CA GLN A 112 -8.59 1.37 6.45
C GLN A 112 -10.00 1.84 6.10
N LYS A 113 -10.33 3.09 6.49
CA LYS A 113 -11.64 3.69 6.18
C LYS A 113 -11.87 3.75 4.68
N TYR A 114 -10.83 4.07 3.90
CA TYR A 114 -10.92 4.12 2.44
C TYR A 114 -11.28 2.76 1.82
N PHE A 115 -10.74 1.65 2.33
CA PHE A 115 -11.09 0.29 1.87
C PHE A 115 -12.29 -0.34 2.62
N GLY A 116 -12.93 0.39 3.54
CA GLY A 116 -14.05 -0.11 4.34
C GLY A 116 -13.66 -1.12 5.42
N PHE A 117 -12.39 -1.17 5.82
CA PHE A 117 -11.92 -2.01 6.92
C PHE A 117 -12.28 -1.43 8.29
N GLY A 118 -12.43 -2.31 9.28
CA GLY A 118 -12.67 -1.92 10.68
C GLY A 118 -11.51 -1.09 11.25
N GLN A 119 -11.80 -0.24 12.25
CA GLN A 119 -10.74 0.52 12.92
C GLN A 119 -9.75 -0.44 13.59
N GLY A 120 -8.47 -0.30 13.24
CA GLY A 120 -7.38 -1.15 13.75
C GLY A 120 -7.13 -2.42 12.94
N GLU A 121 -7.98 -2.75 11.96
CA GLU A 121 -7.72 -3.89 11.08
C GLU A 121 -6.45 -3.66 10.23
N PRO A 122 -5.57 -4.67 10.15
CA PRO A 122 -4.37 -4.57 9.34
C PRO A 122 -4.69 -4.64 7.85
N ILE A 123 -3.89 -3.93 7.04
CA ILE A 123 -3.90 -4.07 5.58
C ILE A 123 -2.69 -4.92 5.20
N ASP A 124 -2.94 -6.07 4.59
CA ASP A 124 -1.90 -7.06 4.32
C ASP A 124 -1.53 -7.11 2.84
N ILE A 125 -0.26 -6.85 2.57
CA ILE A 125 0.36 -6.91 1.25
C ILE A 125 1.05 -8.27 1.15
N ILE A 126 0.52 -9.14 0.30
CA ILE A 126 1.03 -10.52 0.17
C ILE A 126 1.57 -10.72 -1.23
N ASN A 127 2.84 -11.10 -1.32
CA ASN A 127 3.42 -11.59 -2.56
C ASN A 127 3.29 -13.11 -2.66
N LEU A 128 2.62 -13.57 -3.71
CA LEU A 128 2.41 -14.99 -4.02
C LEU A 128 3.28 -15.39 -5.23
N ALA A 129 4.18 -16.36 -5.04
CA ALA A 129 4.98 -16.93 -6.11
C ALA A 129 4.99 -18.47 -6.06
N LYS A 130 5.12 -19.09 -7.25
CA LYS A 130 5.06 -20.56 -7.43
C LYS A 130 6.11 -21.36 -6.65
N ASN A 131 7.30 -20.79 -6.39
CA ASN A 131 8.35 -21.45 -5.62
C ASN A 131 8.57 -20.70 -4.32
N ALA A 132 8.11 -21.32 -3.24
CA ALA A 132 8.21 -20.88 -1.86
C ALA A 132 9.55 -20.24 -1.46
N LYS A 133 10.64 -20.98 -1.65
CA LYS A 133 11.98 -20.59 -1.17
C LYS A 133 12.59 -19.45 -1.99
N GLN A 134 12.19 -19.34 -3.25
CA GLN A 134 12.58 -18.26 -4.15
C GLN A 134 11.72 -17.01 -3.95
N ALA A 135 10.46 -17.19 -3.57
CA ALA A 135 9.53 -16.11 -3.27
C ALA A 135 9.97 -15.35 -2.02
N GLU A 136 10.13 -16.03 -0.88
CA GLU A 136 10.42 -15.37 0.40
C GLU A 136 11.73 -14.59 0.38
N ASN A 137 12.85 -15.27 0.10
CA ASN A 137 14.17 -14.65 0.19
C ASN A 137 14.37 -13.57 -0.88
N VAL A 138 14.04 -13.84 -2.15
CA VAL A 138 14.33 -12.89 -3.22
C VAL A 138 13.38 -11.69 -3.17
N PHE A 139 12.12 -11.89 -2.81
CA PHE A 139 11.15 -10.80 -2.70
C PHE A 139 11.48 -9.89 -1.52
N PHE A 140 11.63 -10.44 -0.30
CA PHE A 140 11.92 -9.61 0.86
C PHE A 140 13.27 -8.93 0.74
N THR A 141 14.30 -9.61 0.22
CA THR A 141 15.59 -8.97 -0.01
C THR A 141 15.46 -7.79 -0.97
N LYS A 142 14.70 -7.93 -2.07
CA LYS A 142 14.47 -6.82 -3.00
C LYS A 142 13.64 -5.70 -2.38
N LEU A 143 12.54 -6.02 -1.71
CA LEU A 143 11.69 -5.04 -1.05
C LEU A 143 12.47 -4.26 0.02
N LYS A 144 13.20 -4.95 0.91
CA LYS A 144 14.08 -4.33 1.91
C LYS A 144 15.12 -3.42 1.25
N ALA A 145 15.75 -3.86 0.15
CA ALA A 145 16.68 -3.02 -0.59
C ALA A 145 16.00 -1.74 -1.13
N ARG A 146 14.77 -1.84 -1.66
CA ARG A 146 13.99 -0.68 -2.13
C ARG A 146 13.57 0.26 -1.02
N LEU A 147 13.10 -0.26 0.11
CA LEU A 147 12.76 0.56 1.26
C LEU A 147 13.99 1.28 1.83
N LYS A 148 15.16 0.64 1.78
CA LYS A 148 16.43 1.24 2.21
C LYS A 148 16.93 2.31 1.24
N SER A 149 16.75 2.13 -0.07
CA SER A 149 17.18 3.12 -1.07
C SER A 149 16.18 4.27 -1.25
N CYS A 150 14.92 4.05 -0.89
CA CYS A 150 13.87 5.05 -1.00
C CYS A 150 14.12 6.25 -0.07
N LYS A 151 14.15 7.46 -0.63
CA LYS A 151 14.40 8.71 0.13
C LYS A 151 13.30 9.05 1.14
N TRP A 152 12.10 8.51 0.95
CA TRP A 152 10.95 8.82 1.78
C TRP A 152 10.86 7.94 3.03
N PHE A 153 11.15 6.63 2.89
CA PHE A 153 11.01 5.66 3.98
C PHE A 153 12.11 5.81 5.04
N LYS A 154 11.73 5.67 6.31
CA LYS A 154 12.62 5.70 7.47
C LYS A 154 12.52 4.40 8.25
N LYS A 155 13.64 3.69 8.39
CA LYS A 155 13.68 2.46 9.17
C LYS A 155 13.70 2.74 10.67
N VAL A 156 12.94 1.98 11.43
CA VAL A 156 12.99 1.92 12.90
C VAL A 156 13.19 0.47 13.35
N ASP A 157 14.04 0.23 14.35
CA ASP A 157 14.41 -1.13 14.77
C ASP A 157 13.72 -1.58 16.05
N ASN A 158 13.67 -0.71 17.08
CA ASN A 158 13.30 -1.10 18.45
C ASN A 158 11.90 -0.65 18.88
N ARG A 159 11.07 -0.18 17.94
CA ARG A 159 9.71 0.27 18.20
C ARG A 159 8.85 0.12 16.95
N PRO A 160 7.51 0.06 17.09
CA PRO A 160 6.63 0.15 15.93
C PRO A 160 6.79 1.51 15.20
N PRO A 161 6.45 1.56 13.90
CA PRO A 161 6.35 2.81 13.15
C PRO A 161 5.33 3.75 13.81
N MET A 162 5.75 4.98 14.06
CA MET A 162 4.93 6.03 14.70
C MET A 162 4.67 7.21 13.76
N ALA A 163 5.50 7.38 12.72
CA ALA A 163 5.28 8.34 11.65
C ALA A 163 4.94 7.64 10.34
N TYR A 164 4.19 8.32 9.47
CA TYR A 164 3.65 7.74 8.24
C TYR A 164 4.71 7.29 7.23
N ASN A 165 5.92 7.82 7.32
CA ASN A 165 7.05 7.38 6.52
C ASN A 165 7.95 6.34 7.19
N GLU A 166 7.59 5.81 8.35
CA GLU A 166 8.40 4.83 9.06
C GLU A 166 8.01 3.38 8.70
N TYR A 167 9.01 2.49 8.73
CA TYR A 167 8.82 1.04 8.65
C TYR A 167 9.75 0.29 9.61
N GLN A 168 9.33 -0.89 10.03
CA GLN A 168 10.11 -1.82 10.85
C GLN A 168 10.26 -3.14 10.10
N GLU A 169 11.49 -3.64 10.02
CA GLU A 169 11.75 -4.99 9.52
C GLU A 169 11.70 -5.98 10.67
N LYS A 170 10.86 -7.01 10.54
CA LYS A 170 10.88 -8.21 11.39
C LYS A 170 11.45 -9.39 10.58
N LYS A 171 11.47 -10.58 11.20
CA LYS A 171 12.04 -11.79 10.60
C LYS A 171 11.35 -12.16 9.28
N ASP A 172 10.03 -12.15 9.26
CA ASP A 172 9.16 -12.64 8.18
C ASP A 172 8.15 -11.58 7.68
N THR A 173 8.22 -10.38 8.25
CA THR A 173 7.22 -9.33 8.03
C THR A 173 7.92 -7.97 7.95
N ILE A 174 7.41 -7.08 7.11
CA ILE A 174 7.72 -5.65 7.22
C ILE A 174 6.44 -4.94 7.69
N VAL A 175 6.55 -4.18 8.77
CA VAL A 175 5.44 -3.42 9.35
C VAL A 175 5.64 -1.95 9.00
N PHE A 176 4.61 -1.30 8.49
CA PHE A 176 4.58 0.12 8.20
C PHE A 176 3.64 0.84 9.18
N TYR A 177 3.56 2.16 9.08
CA TYR A 177 2.53 2.95 9.76
C TYR A 177 1.11 2.49 9.38
N ASN A 178 0.10 2.92 10.16
CA ASN A 178 -1.30 2.54 9.96
C ASN A 178 -1.54 1.01 9.92
N ASN A 179 -0.77 0.21 10.67
CA ASN A 179 -0.93 -1.26 10.72
C ASN A 179 -0.92 -1.94 9.33
N ILE A 180 -0.21 -1.36 8.36
CA ILE A 180 0.02 -1.97 7.05
C ILE A 180 1.19 -2.95 7.20
N ARG A 181 1.05 -4.15 6.65
CA ARG A 181 2.03 -5.23 6.79
C ARG A 181 2.31 -5.87 5.45
N ALA A 182 3.57 -6.21 5.21
CA ALA A 182 3.96 -6.98 4.03
C ALA A 182 4.48 -8.36 4.45
N PHE A 183 3.96 -9.39 3.79
CA PHE A 183 4.30 -10.80 3.99
C PHE A 183 4.72 -11.46 2.68
N SER A 184 5.50 -12.53 2.79
CA SER A 184 5.68 -13.48 1.69
C SER A 184 4.96 -14.78 2.03
N GLY A 185 3.96 -15.15 1.23
CA GLY A 185 3.20 -16.38 1.42
C GLY A 185 3.60 -17.47 0.43
N HIS A 186 3.40 -18.72 0.81
CA HIS A 186 3.37 -19.87 -0.11
C HIS A 186 1.91 -20.18 -0.45
N SER A 187 1.64 -20.53 -1.71
CA SER A 187 0.31 -20.95 -2.14
C SER A 187 0.02 -22.38 -1.66
N GLU A 188 -0.17 -22.58 -0.36
CA GLU A 188 -0.97 -23.70 0.13
C GLU A 188 -2.37 -23.17 0.40
N ALA A 189 -3.33 -23.70 -0.37
CA ALA A 189 -4.69 -23.18 -0.57
C ALA A 189 -5.63 -23.29 0.65
N GLY A 190 -5.11 -23.17 1.88
CA GLY A 190 -5.89 -23.37 3.10
C GLY A 190 -5.68 -22.36 4.23
N SER A 191 -4.88 -21.29 4.04
CA SER A 191 -4.48 -20.40 5.16
C SER A 191 -4.94 -18.94 5.02
N PHE A 192 -5.85 -18.65 4.08
CA PHE A 192 -6.25 -17.27 3.75
C PHE A 192 -7.63 -16.86 4.30
N GLU A 193 -8.27 -17.67 5.15
CA GLU A 193 -9.59 -17.40 5.76
C GLU A 193 -9.63 -16.22 6.76
N GLY A 194 -8.58 -15.39 6.84
CA GLY A 194 -8.53 -14.23 7.73
C GLY A 194 -7.61 -13.10 7.29
N PHE A 195 -7.18 -13.10 6.02
CA PHE A 195 -6.38 -12.00 5.44
C PHE A 195 -7.25 -11.16 4.51
N ASN A 196 -7.04 -9.84 4.48
CA ASN A 196 -7.63 -8.93 3.49
C ASN A 196 -6.56 -8.53 2.47
N PRO A 197 -6.26 -9.37 1.46
CA PRO A 197 -5.01 -9.22 0.74
C PRO A 197 -5.17 -8.30 -0.48
N LEU A 198 -4.30 -7.30 -0.59
CA LEU A 198 -4.04 -6.61 -1.86
C LEU A 198 -2.93 -7.41 -2.58
N VAL A 199 -3.31 -8.35 -3.44
CA VAL A 199 -2.39 -9.34 -4.05
C VAL A 199 -1.95 -8.95 -5.46
N GLY A 200 -0.64 -8.96 -5.71
CA GLY A 200 -0.06 -9.10 -7.05
C GLY A 200 0.45 -10.54 -7.26
N ARG A 201 -0.09 -11.27 -8.24
CA ARG A 201 0.35 -12.64 -8.57
C ARG A 201 1.44 -12.59 -9.65
N ILE A 202 2.61 -13.19 -9.39
CA ILE A 202 3.69 -13.31 -10.39
C ILE A 202 3.66 -14.70 -11.05
N CYS A 203 3.18 -14.78 -12.29
CA CYS A 203 3.33 -15.97 -13.12
C CYS A 203 4.61 -15.88 -13.95
N ARG A 204 5.64 -16.67 -13.60
CA ARG A 204 6.71 -17.03 -14.55
C ARG A 204 6.18 -18.15 -15.46
N HIS A 205 6.28 -17.94 -16.77
CA HIS A 205 6.33 -19.01 -17.77
C HIS A 205 7.80 -19.20 -18.14
#